data_AF-A0A327VHD8-F1
#
_entry.id   AF-A0A327VHD8-F1
#
_cell.length_a   1.000
_cell.length_b   1.000
_cell.length_c   1.000
_cell.angle_alpha   90.00
_cell.angle_beta   90.00
_cell.angle_gamma   90.00
#
_symmetry.space_group_name_H-M   'P 1'
#
loop_
_entity.id
_entity.type
_entity.pdbx_description
1 polymer ?
#
loop_
_entity_poly.entity_id
_entity_poly.type
_entity_poly.pdbx_seq_one_letter_code
_entity_poly.pdbx_strand_id
1 'polypeptide(L)'
;MQLAGKTHWSFTTRTIIYWIATAIVLLETTVGAYWDLAQLPFVQQVFVTLGYPSYLLYIIGAWKIAAVLVLILPKLGRQKEWAYCGIFLVYITAAYSHIATHDTASAVGPIIFATLSLVSWATRPESRKWLIPDAASSTTTVFKVIYWTVTVITAMVMISGGLADVVLATGPENGMRQMGYPDFFTQLLGIYKTLGGLAILLPNKRFRIIKEWAYAGIIFDLTGASVSHAFVGNHMHIIWPWMFVVTTAVSWRLGAFRK
;
A
#
# COMPACT_ATOMS: atom_id res chain seq x y z
N MET A 1 8.26 36.30 22.52
CA MET A 1 7.15 35.44 22.06
C MET A 1 7.72 34.04 21.78
N GLN A 2 7.77 33.18 22.81
CA GLN A 2 8.26 31.80 22.71
C GLN A 2 7.14 30.92 22.14
N LEU A 3 7.37 30.34 20.96
CA LEU A 3 6.42 29.45 20.31
C LEU A 3 6.64 27.99 20.75
N ALA A 4 5.54 27.37 21.17
CA ALA A 4 5.20 25.95 21.12
C ALA A 4 6.06 24.97 21.95
N GLY A 5 5.50 24.56 23.09
CA GLY A 5 5.92 23.38 23.83
C GLY A 5 5.80 22.11 22.99
N LYS A 6 6.93 21.56 22.56
CA LYS A 6 7.00 20.20 22.03
C LYS A 6 6.76 19.24 23.19
N THR A 7 5.65 18.52 23.19
CA THR A 7 5.38 17.43 24.13
C THR A 7 6.44 16.34 23.97
N HIS A 8 7.46 16.36 24.84
CA HIS A 8 8.54 15.39 24.83
C HIS A 8 8.11 14.16 25.63
N TRP A 9 7.38 13.25 24.97
CA TRP A 9 7.05 11.95 25.57
C TRP A 9 8.32 11.22 26.02
N SER A 10 8.27 10.56 27.19
CA SER A 10 9.36 9.70 27.61
C SER A 10 9.52 8.50 26.65
N PHE A 11 10.74 7.97 26.54
CA PHE A 11 11.05 6.79 25.72
C PHE A 11 10.14 5.60 26.08
N THR A 12 9.90 5.39 27.37
CA THR A 12 9.01 4.35 27.91
C THR A 12 7.57 4.56 27.47
N THR A 13 7.05 5.79 27.56
CA THR A 13 5.66 6.09 27.16
C THR A 13 5.44 5.85 25.67
N ARG A 14 6.38 6.26 24.80
CA ARG A 14 6.30 5.97 23.35
C ARG A 14 6.28 4.48 23.06
N THR A 15 7.12 3.72 23.76
CA THR A 15 7.21 2.27 23.58
C THR A 15 5.93 1.57 24.03
N ILE A 16 5.31 2.01 25.14
CA ILE A 16 4.02 1.50 25.60
C ILE A 16 2.92 1.78 24.57
N ILE A 17 2.79 3.03 24.11
CA ILE A 17 1.81 3.42 23.08
C ILE A 17 1.98 2.57 21.82
N TYR A 18 3.23 2.40 21.38
CA TYR A 18 3.56 1.56 20.24
C TYR A 18 3.04 0.13 20.42
N TRP A 19 3.36 -0.52 21.53
CA TRP A 19 2.98 -1.93 21.71
C TRP A 19 1.49 -2.13 21.88
N ILE A 20 0.78 -1.21 22.54
CA ILE A 20 -0.68 -1.25 22.64
C ILE A 20 -1.30 -1.10 21.24
N ALA A 21 -0.94 -0.04 20.50
CA ALA A 21 -1.48 0.19 19.16
C ALA A 21 -1.13 -0.96 18.19
N THR A 22 0.10 -1.46 18.27
CA THR A 22 0.57 -2.59 17.44
C THR A 22 -0.16 -3.88 17.78
N ALA A 23 -0.39 -4.19 19.06
CA ALA A 23 -1.12 -5.39 19.45
C ALA A 23 -2.56 -5.38 18.94
N ILE A 24 -3.25 -4.23 19.05
CA ILE A 24 -4.62 -4.08 18.54
C ILE A 24 -4.66 -4.23 17.02
N VAL A 25 -3.77 -3.53 16.30
CA VAL A 25 -3.70 -3.61 14.82
C VAL A 25 -3.34 -5.03 14.36
N LEU A 26 -2.38 -5.70 15.02
CA LEU A 26 -2.01 -7.07 14.69
C LEU A 26 -3.15 -8.05 14.94
N LEU A 27 -3.86 -7.93 16.06
CA LEU A 27 -4.99 -8.79 16.38
C LEU A 27 -6.08 -8.64 15.31
N GLU A 28 -6.52 -7.42 15.04
CA GLU A 28 -7.54 -7.13 14.03
C GLU A 28 -7.10 -7.60 12.64
N THR A 29 -5.87 -7.28 12.23
CA THR A 29 -5.36 -7.65 10.90
C THR A 29 -5.26 -9.18 10.76
N THR A 30 -4.88 -9.89 11.82
CA THR A 30 -4.76 -11.36 11.81
C THR A 30 -6.13 -12.01 11.73
N VAL A 31 -7.08 -11.55 12.55
CA VAL A 31 -8.46 -12.05 12.56
C VAL A 31 -9.15 -11.75 11.23
N GLY A 32 -9.02 -10.52 10.71
CA GLY A 32 -9.52 -10.15 9.40
C GLY A 32 -8.89 -10.95 8.27
N ALA A 33 -7.58 -11.21 8.29
CA ALA A 33 -6.91 -12.07 7.31
C ALA A 33 -7.49 -13.48 7.30
N TYR A 34 -7.73 -14.05 8.49
CA TYR A 34 -8.38 -15.34 8.61
C TYR A 34 -9.80 -15.31 8.03
N TRP A 35 -10.60 -14.29 8.37
CA TRP A 35 -11.97 -14.18 7.86
C TRP A 35 -12.04 -14.03 6.34
N ASP A 36 -11.12 -13.24 5.76
CA ASP A 36 -11.02 -13.01 4.32
C ASP A 36 -10.68 -14.34 3.59
N LEU A 37 -9.68 -15.08 4.07
CA LEU A 37 -9.23 -16.32 3.45
C LEU A 37 -10.17 -17.49 3.70
N ALA A 38 -10.81 -17.54 4.86
CA ALA A 38 -11.85 -18.52 5.18
C ALA A 38 -13.20 -18.19 4.50
N GLN A 39 -13.29 -17.05 3.81
CA GLN A 39 -14.48 -16.62 3.08
C GLN A 39 -15.73 -16.62 3.97
N LEU A 40 -15.63 -16.05 5.18
CA LEU A 40 -16.75 -16.10 6.12
C LEU A 40 -17.98 -15.34 5.55
N PRO A 41 -19.21 -15.88 5.70
CA PRO A 41 -20.40 -15.33 5.05
C PRO A 41 -20.66 -13.86 5.37
N PHE A 42 -20.43 -13.42 6.62
CA PHE A 42 -20.66 -12.03 6.99
C PHE A 42 -19.65 -11.07 6.33
N VAL A 43 -18.41 -11.51 6.07
CA VAL A 43 -17.41 -10.70 5.36
C VAL A 43 -17.72 -10.63 3.87
N GLN A 44 -18.10 -11.77 3.27
CA GLN A 44 -18.58 -11.79 1.89
C GLN A 44 -19.80 -10.86 1.71
N GLN A 45 -20.74 -10.88 2.66
CA GLN A 45 -21.91 -10.01 2.62
C GLN A 45 -21.52 -8.52 2.61
N VAL A 46 -20.52 -8.12 3.40
CA VAL A 46 -19.99 -6.74 3.38
C VAL A 46 -19.43 -6.40 1.99
N PHE A 47 -18.65 -7.30 1.38
CA PHE A 47 -18.09 -7.08 0.04
C PHE A 47 -19.18 -6.97 -1.04
N VAL A 48 -20.20 -7.82 -0.99
CA VAL A 48 -21.36 -7.75 -1.88
C VAL A 48 -22.09 -6.42 -1.72
N THR A 49 -22.36 -5.98 -0.48
CA THR A 49 -23.01 -4.69 -0.19
C THR A 49 -22.18 -3.51 -0.71
N LEU A 50 -20.85 -3.59 -0.60
CA LEU A 50 -19.93 -2.57 -1.13
C LEU A 50 -19.71 -2.66 -2.65
N GLY A 51 -20.21 -3.71 -3.30
CA GLY A 51 -20.07 -3.94 -4.74
C GLY A 51 -18.71 -4.49 -5.17
N TYR A 52 -17.92 -5.06 -4.25
CA TYR A 52 -16.63 -5.69 -4.56
C TYR A 52 -16.80 -7.16 -4.96
N PRO A 53 -15.90 -7.68 -5.83
CA PRO A 53 -15.88 -9.10 -6.13
C PRO A 53 -15.32 -9.90 -4.95
N SER A 54 -15.91 -11.07 -4.65
CA SER A 54 -15.51 -11.89 -3.50
C SER A 54 -14.09 -12.42 -3.58
N TYR A 55 -13.53 -12.61 -4.78
CA TYR A 55 -12.15 -13.05 -4.94
C TYR A 55 -11.13 -12.02 -4.40
N LEU A 56 -11.50 -10.74 -4.29
CA LEU A 56 -10.64 -9.69 -3.71
C LEU A 56 -10.26 -10.02 -2.26
N LEU A 57 -11.11 -10.75 -1.53
CA LEU A 57 -10.82 -11.24 -0.19
C LEU A 57 -9.57 -12.13 -0.15
N TYR A 58 -9.36 -13.00 -1.14
CA TYR A 58 -8.15 -13.83 -1.21
C TYR A 58 -6.88 -12.97 -1.35
N ILE A 59 -6.97 -11.91 -2.17
CA ILE A 59 -5.86 -10.99 -2.41
C ILE A 59 -5.53 -10.21 -1.13
N ILE A 60 -6.54 -9.58 -0.53
CA ILE A 60 -6.37 -8.77 0.69
C ILE A 60 -5.92 -9.65 1.86
N GLY A 61 -6.54 -10.82 2.05
CA GLY A 61 -6.20 -11.75 3.11
C GLY A 61 -4.75 -12.23 3.04
N ALA A 62 -4.26 -12.58 1.85
CA ALA A 62 -2.86 -12.99 1.65
C ALA A 62 -1.87 -11.85 2.01
N TRP A 63 -2.15 -10.62 1.56
CA TRP A 63 -1.33 -9.45 1.89
C TRP A 63 -1.39 -9.06 3.37
N LYS A 64 -2.54 -9.22 4.04
CA LYS A 64 -2.67 -9.02 5.49
C LYS A 64 -1.80 -10.02 6.26
N ILE A 65 -1.76 -11.30 5.87
CA ILE A 65 -0.83 -12.27 6.48
C ILE A 65 0.63 -11.81 6.32
N ALA A 66 1.04 -11.44 5.11
CA ALA A 66 2.39 -10.97 4.85
C ALA A 66 2.75 -9.75 5.73
N ALA A 67 1.83 -8.80 5.87
CA ALA A 67 2.01 -7.62 6.71
C ALA A 67 2.16 -7.97 8.20
N VAL A 68 1.31 -8.87 8.72
CA VAL A 68 1.37 -9.37 10.11
C VAL A 68 2.71 -10.04 10.39
N LEU A 69 3.16 -10.94 9.52
CA LEU A 69 4.46 -11.61 9.65
C LEU A 69 5.60 -10.60 9.72
N VAL A 70 5.61 -9.62 8.81
CA VAL A 70 6.64 -8.58 8.78
C VAL A 70 6.64 -7.72 10.04
N LEU A 71 5.47 -7.36 10.57
CA LEU A 71 5.36 -6.53 11.78
C LEU A 71 5.81 -7.29 13.04
N ILE A 72 5.57 -8.60 13.13
CA ILE A 72 6.01 -9.43 14.26
C ILE A 72 7.54 -9.63 14.22
N LEU A 73 8.07 -10.07 13.07
CA LEU A 73 9.46 -10.49 12.95
C LEU A 73 10.47 -9.37 13.31
N PRO A 74 11.60 -9.72 13.96
CA PRO A 74 12.65 -8.76 14.30
C PRO A 74 13.45 -8.34 13.05
N LYS A 75 14.14 -7.20 13.12
CA LYS A 75 15.15 -6.71 12.14
C LYS A 75 14.66 -6.43 10.70
N LEU A 76 13.35 -6.42 10.43
CA LEU A 76 12.77 -6.09 9.12
C LEU A 76 12.43 -4.60 8.94
N GLY A 77 13.31 -3.68 9.33
CA GLY A 77 12.99 -2.25 9.42
C GLY A 77 12.40 -1.64 8.15
N ARG A 78 12.95 -1.95 6.98
CA ARG A 78 12.44 -1.43 5.69
C ARG A 78 11.10 -2.04 5.31
N GLN A 79 10.96 -3.36 5.45
CA GLN A 79 9.72 -4.07 5.12
C GLN A 79 8.59 -3.67 6.07
N LYS A 80 8.88 -3.29 7.31
CA LYS A 80 7.89 -2.71 8.22
C LYS A 80 7.29 -1.43 7.66
N GLU A 81 8.05 -0.59 6.96
CA GLU A 81 7.48 0.58 6.26
C GLU A 81 6.43 0.17 5.24
N TRP A 82 6.69 -0.91 4.50
CA TRP A 82 5.77 -1.43 3.49
C TRP A 82 4.53 -2.05 4.13
N ALA A 83 4.71 -2.82 5.22
CA ALA A 83 3.60 -3.41 5.98
C ALA A 83 2.70 -2.33 6.60
N TYR A 84 3.28 -1.28 7.19
CA TYR A 84 2.51 -0.14 7.71
C TYR A 84 1.79 0.61 6.60
N CYS A 85 2.44 0.84 5.46
CA CYS A 85 1.80 1.46 4.30
C CYS A 85 0.60 0.65 3.82
N GLY A 86 0.76 -0.67 3.63
CA GLY A 86 -0.32 -1.55 3.19
C GLY A 86 -1.48 -1.64 4.18
N ILE A 87 -1.18 -1.78 5.48
CA ILE A 87 -2.21 -1.80 6.54
C ILE A 87 -2.96 -0.47 6.60
N PHE A 88 -2.25 0.65 6.53
CA PHE A 88 -2.90 1.96 6.51
C PHE A 88 -3.80 2.13 5.27
N LEU A 89 -3.29 1.75 4.09
CA LEU A 89 -4.01 1.85 2.82
C LEU A 89 -5.25 0.96 2.78
N VAL A 90 -5.21 -0.27 3.31
CA VAL A 90 -6.40 -1.14 3.33
C VAL A 90 -7.48 -0.57 4.25
N TYR A 91 -7.13 -0.05 5.42
CA TYR A 91 -8.12 0.51 6.35
C TYR A 91 -8.70 1.83 5.87
N ILE A 92 -7.89 2.74 5.31
CA ILE A 92 -8.42 4.00 4.77
C ILE A 92 -9.26 3.75 3.50
N THR A 93 -8.92 2.74 2.69
CA THR A 93 -9.72 2.33 1.52
C THR A 93 -11.04 1.69 1.94
N ALA A 94 -11.05 0.87 3.00
CA ALA A 94 -12.29 0.34 3.58
C ALA A 94 -13.19 1.46 4.11
N ALA A 95 -12.61 2.44 4.84
CA ALA A 95 -13.34 3.62 5.30
C ALA A 95 -13.96 4.40 4.12
N TYR A 96 -13.16 4.67 3.09
CA TYR A 96 -13.63 5.35 1.89
C TYR A 96 -14.75 4.58 1.20
N SER A 97 -14.64 3.25 1.10
CA SER A 97 -15.66 2.39 0.48
C SER A 97 -17.01 2.53 1.18
N HIS A 98 -17.02 2.44 2.50
CA HIS A 98 -18.24 2.66 3.30
C HIS A 98 -18.81 4.07 3.13
N ILE A 99 -17.98 5.10 3.11
CA ILE A 99 -18.43 6.49 2.87
C ILE A 99 -19.02 6.65 1.47
N ALA A 100 -18.37 6.07 0.45
CA ALA A 100 -18.79 6.14 -0.95
C ALA A 100 -20.12 5.42 -1.20
N THR A 101 -20.43 4.37 -0.41
CA THR A 101 -21.72 3.67 -0.45
C THR A 101 -22.73 4.21 0.57
N HIS A 102 -22.48 5.39 1.14
CA HIS A 102 -23.34 6.06 2.12
C HIS A 102 -23.55 5.31 3.45
N ASP A 103 -22.71 4.32 3.77
CA ASP A 103 -22.68 3.59 5.03
C ASP A 103 -21.63 4.18 5.99
N THR A 104 -21.81 5.45 6.36
CA THR A 104 -20.80 6.20 7.12
C THR A 104 -20.57 5.68 8.54
N ALA A 105 -21.57 5.03 9.14
CA ALA A 105 -21.45 4.42 10.47
C ALA A 105 -20.40 3.30 10.49
N SER A 106 -20.42 2.43 9.47
CA SER A 106 -19.45 1.34 9.35
C SER A 106 -18.03 1.80 8.99
N ALA A 107 -17.86 3.05 8.52
CA ALA A 107 -16.54 3.62 8.26
C ALA A 107 -15.73 3.91 9.54
N VAL A 108 -16.39 4.04 10.70
CA VAL A 108 -15.74 4.42 11.97
C VAL A 108 -14.67 3.41 12.38
N GLY A 109 -14.97 2.11 12.30
CA GLY A 109 -14.03 1.04 12.64
C GLY A 109 -12.74 1.12 11.82
N PRO A 110 -12.81 1.08 10.47
CA PRO A 110 -11.64 1.25 9.61
C PRO A 110 -10.89 2.56 9.84
N ILE A 111 -11.55 3.69 10.14
CA ILE A 111 -10.88 4.96 10.49
C ILE A 111 -10.06 4.81 11.78
N ILE A 112 -10.61 4.16 12.80
CA ILE A 112 -9.90 3.88 14.06
C ILE A 112 -8.67 3.03 13.78
N PHE A 113 -8.79 1.95 12.99
CA PHE A 113 -7.66 1.09 12.68
C PHE A 113 -6.61 1.75 11.79
N ALA A 114 -7.01 2.58 10.82
CA ALA A 114 -6.10 3.42 10.05
C ALA A 114 -5.32 4.36 10.98
N THR A 115 -6.01 5.01 11.92
CA THR A 115 -5.40 5.90 12.90
C THR A 115 -4.43 5.16 13.83
N LEU A 116 -4.84 4.01 14.37
CA LEU A 116 -4.00 3.16 15.21
C LEU A 116 -2.76 2.66 14.46
N SER A 117 -2.89 2.34 13.16
CA SER A 117 -1.76 1.94 12.33
C SER A 117 -0.74 3.08 12.17
N LEU A 118 -1.20 4.32 12.00
CA LEU A 118 -0.34 5.50 11.96
C LEU A 118 0.28 5.82 13.32
N VAL A 119 -0.47 5.67 14.42
CA VAL A 119 0.04 5.86 15.78
C VAL A 119 1.12 4.82 16.09
N SER A 120 0.86 3.55 15.79
CA SER A 120 1.84 2.46 15.90
C SER A 120 3.08 2.78 15.06
N TRP A 121 2.92 3.16 13.80
CA TRP A 121 4.03 3.57 12.95
C TRP A 121 4.82 4.73 13.60
N ALA A 122 4.16 5.83 13.96
CA ALA A 122 4.83 7.04 14.46
C ALA A 122 5.56 6.85 15.80
N THR A 123 5.08 5.94 16.65
CA THR A 123 5.63 5.71 18.00
C THR A 123 6.63 4.56 18.07
N ARG A 124 6.90 3.87 16.96
CA ARG A 124 7.77 2.68 16.94
C ARG A 124 9.17 2.94 17.51
N PRO A 125 9.72 2.03 18.35
CA PRO A 125 11.08 2.15 18.89
C PRO A 125 12.15 2.21 17.80
N GLU A 126 13.29 2.85 18.09
CA GLU A 126 14.40 2.98 17.14
C GLU A 126 14.89 1.62 16.60
N SER A 127 14.88 0.57 17.41
CA SER A 127 15.25 -0.80 17.00
C SER A 127 14.33 -1.41 15.93
N ARG A 128 13.12 -0.86 15.77
CA ARG A 128 12.12 -1.27 14.78
C ARG A 128 12.05 -0.32 13.58
N LYS A 129 12.74 0.82 13.61
CA LYS A 129 12.79 1.75 12.49
C LYS A 129 13.75 1.24 11.42
N TRP A 130 13.46 1.61 10.18
CA TRP A 130 14.44 1.45 9.12
C TRP A 130 15.61 2.41 9.34
N LEU A 131 16.68 1.89 9.94
CA LEU A 131 17.95 2.60 9.97
C LEU A 131 18.48 2.69 8.55
N ILE A 132 18.70 3.93 8.16
CA ILE A 132 19.25 4.30 6.87
C ILE A 132 20.76 4.10 6.99
N PRO A 133 21.37 3.13 6.29
CA PRO A 133 22.82 3.07 6.29
C PRO A 133 23.35 4.30 5.55
N ASP A 134 24.29 5.02 6.15
CA ASP A 134 25.12 6.03 5.50
C ASP A 134 26.16 5.33 4.62
N ALA A 135 25.70 4.52 3.67
CA ALA A 135 26.60 3.82 2.76
C ALA A 135 26.74 4.66 1.48
N ALA A 136 27.89 5.32 1.36
CA ALA A 136 28.37 5.90 0.11
C ALA A 136 28.61 4.76 -0.90
N SER A 137 27.59 4.40 -1.68
CA SER A 137 27.77 3.46 -2.78
C SER A 137 28.10 4.24 -4.05
N SER A 138 29.27 3.99 -4.64
CA SER A 138 29.66 4.53 -5.94
C SER A 138 28.84 3.86 -7.04
N THR A 139 27.60 4.32 -7.24
CA THR A 139 26.76 3.82 -8.33
C THR A 139 27.35 4.23 -9.69
N THR A 140 27.61 3.27 -10.57
CA THR A 140 28.13 3.50 -11.92
C THR A 140 27.14 4.30 -12.78
N THR A 141 27.64 4.98 -13.83
CA THR A 141 26.78 5.73 -14.78
C THR A 141 25.72 4.84 -15.42
N VAL A 142 26.06 3.59 -15.75
CA VAL A 142 25.14 2.61 -16.33
C VAL A 142 23.94 2.34 -15.43
N PHE A 143 24.16 2.05 -14.14
CA PHE A 143 23.06 1.82 -13.20
C PHE A 143 22.19 3.06 -12.98
N LYS A 144 22.76 4.27 -13.07
CA LYS A 144 21.99 5.51 -13.01
C LYS A 144 21.08 5.68 -14.23
N VAL A 145 21.58 5.36 -15.42
CA VAL A 145 20.80 5.38 -16.67
C VAL A 145 19.66 4.36 -16.57
N ILE A 146 19.98 3.10 -16.28
CA ILE A 146 18.96 2.04 -16.13
C ILE A 146 17.90 2.46 -15.13
N TYR A 147 18.30 2.90 -13.93
CA TYR A 147 17.38 3.38 -12.89
C TYR A 147 16.41 4.44 -13.41
N TRP A 148 16.92 5.50 -14.04
CA TRP A 148 16.05 6.58 -14.49
C TRP A 148 15.16 6.16 -15.65
N THR A 149 15.67 5.34 -16.57
CA THR A 149 14.88 4.75 -17.65
C THR A 149 13.70 3.96 -17.07
N VAL A 150 13.95 3.00 -16.18
CA VAL A 150 12.86 2.20 -15.61
C VAL A 150 11.95 3.02 -14.69
N THR A 151 12.48 4.00 -13.94
CA THR A 151 11.68 4.88 -13.07
C THR A 151 10.71 5.72 -13.89
N VAL A 152 11.17 6.35 -14.97
CA VAL A 152 10.33 7.18 -15.82
C VAL A 152 9.28 6.34 -16.51
N ILE A 153 9.63 5.16 -17.04
CA ILE A 153 8.66 4.23 -17.64
C ILE A 153 7.59 3.83 -16.63
N THR A 154 7.97 3.35 -15.43
CA THR A 154 7.01 3.00 -14.38
C THR A 154 6.15 4.21 -14.01
N ALA A 155 6.73 5.39 -13.83
CA ALA A 155 5.99 6.59 -13.47
C ALA A 155 4.98 6.99 -14.55
N MET A 156 5.36 6.94 -15.82
CA MET A 156 4.46 7.26 -16.93
C MET A 156 3.27 6.30 -16.98
N VAL A 157 3.50 4.99 -16.81
CA VAL A 157 2.41 3.99 -16.80
C VAL A 157 1.49 4.20 -15.61
N MET A 158 2.03 4.43 -14.41
CA MET A 158 1.23 4.67 -13.21
C MET A 158 0.43 5.97 -13.28
N ILE A 159 1.03 7.06 -13.80
CA ILE A 159 0.36 8.36 -13.93
C ILE A 159 -0.71 8.31 -15.01
N SER A 160 -0.39 7.79 -16.21
CA SER A 160 -1.37 7.74 -17.31
C SER A 160 -2.54 6.81 -16.99
N GLY A 161 -2.27 5.60 -16.51
CA GLY A 161 -3.31 4.67 -16.06
C GLY A 161 -4.10 5.21 -14.88
N GLY A 162 -3.41 5.85 -13.92
CA GLY A 162 -4.07 6.47 -12.76
C GLY A 162 -5.01 7.62 -13.15
N LEU A 163 -4.58 8.50 -14.04
CA LEU A 163 -5.43 9.59 -14.55
C LEU A 163 -6.62 9.05 -15.35
N ALA A 164 -6.43 8.00 -16.14
CA ALA A 164 -7.52 7.32 -16.84
C ALA A 164 -8.56 6.73 -15.87
N ASP A 165 -8.11 6.08 -14.80
CA ASP A 165 -8.97 5.52 -13.74
C ASP A 165 -9.75 6.62 -12.98
N VAL A 166 -9.11 7.76 -12.69
CA VAL A 166 -9.75 8.91 -12.00
C VAL A 166 -10.93 9.47 -12.79
N VAL A 167 -10.77 9.63 -14.11
CA VAL A 167 -11.83 10.17 -14.98
C VAL A 167 -12.78 9.09 -15.50
N LEU A 168 -12.60 7.83 -15.07
CA LEU A 168 -13.31 6.66 -15.60
C LEU A 168 -13.29 6.64 -17.13
N ALA A 169 -12.11 6.88 -17.72
CA ALA A 169 -11.94 7.00 -19.17
C ALA A 169 -12.51 5.75 -19.88
N THR A 170 -13.47 5.96 -20.78
CA THR A 170 -14.12 4.88 -21.51
C THR A 170 -13.25 4.45 -22.69
N GLY A 171 -12.40 3.45 -22.47
CA GLY A 171 -11.64 2.74 -23.50
C GLY A 171 -12.31 1.42 -23.93
N PRO A 172 -11.73 0.65 -24.88
CA PRO A 172 -12.35 -0.53 -25.49
C PRO A 172 -12.74 -1.67 -24.53
N GLU A 173 -12.29 -1.66 -23.28
CA GLU A 173 -12.83 -2.52 -22.24
C GLU A 173 -12.91 -1.76 -20.92
N ASN A 174 -14.10 -1.75 -20.31
CA ASN A 174 -14.30 -1.38 -18.91
C ASN A 174 -13.60 -2.40 -17.98
N GLY A 175 -12.27 -2.54 -18.06
CA GLY A 175 -11.52 -3.65 -17.45
C GLY A 175 -11.82 -3.82 -15.96
N MET A 176 -11.95 -2.71 -15.22
CA MET A 176 -12.32 -2.74 -13.81
C MET A 176 -13.75 -3.24 -13.58
N ARG A 177 -14.74 -2.76 -14.33
CA ARG A 177 -16.13 -3.23 -14.22
C ARG A 177 -16.29 -4.68 -14.70
N GLN A 178 -15.54 -5.09 -15.73
CA GLN A 178 -15.50 -6.49 -16.20
C GLN A 178 -14.92 -7.44 -15.14
N MET A 179 -13.98 -6.93 -14.34
CA MET A 179 -13.48 -7.63 -13.16
C MET A 179 -14.44 -7.55 -11.94
N GLY A 180 -15.52 -6.78 -12.04
CA GLY A 180 -16.51 -6.61 -10.97
C GLY A 180 -16.14 -5.59 -9.90
N TYR A 181 -15.13 -4.74 -10.14
CA TYR A 181 -14.79 -3.64 -9.24
C TYR A 181 -15.76 -2.46 -9.39
N PRO A 182 -16.15 -1.81 -8.29
CA PRO A 182 -17.02 -0.64 -8.34
C PRO A 182 -16.25 0.61 -8.82
N ASP A 183 -16.98 1.57 -9.38
CA ASP A 183 -16.40 2.79 -9.96
C ASP A 183 -15.66 3.65 -8.92
N PHE A 184 -16.20 3.78 -7.71
CA PHE A 184 -15.55 4.55 -6.64
C PHE A 184 -14.18 3.96 -6.27
N PHE A 185 -14.03 2.63 -6.32
CA PHE A 185 -12.75 1.97 -6.08
C PHE A 185 -11.78 2.25 -7.22
N THR A 186 -12.27 2.20 -8.47
CA THR A 186 -11.47 2.53 -9.65
C THR A 186 -10.93 3.96 -9.56
N GLN A 187 -11.79 4.93 -9.23
CA GLN A 187 -11.38 6.32 -9.03
C GLN A 187 -10.33 6.46 -7.92
N LEU A 188 -10.57 5.84 -6.76
CA LEU A 188 -9.64 5.89 -5.64
C LEU A 188 -8.29 5.25 -5.99
N LEU A 189 -8.30 4.10 -6.66
CA LEU A 189 -7.11 3.43 -7.14
C LEU A 189 -6.35 4.31 -8.14
N GLY A 190 -7.07 5.02 -9.01
CA GLY A 190 -6.50 5.99 -9.94
C GLY A 190 -5.76 7.13 -9.24
N ILE A 191 -6.33 7.66 -8.15
CA ILE A 191 -5.67 8.67 -7.30
C ILE A 191 -4.38 8.08 -6.72
N TYR A 192 -4.43 6.87 -6.16
CA TYR A 192 -3.25 6.22 -5.59
C TYR A 192 -2.15 5.94 -6.61
N LYS A 193 -2.50 5.42 -7.80
CA LYS A 193 -1.56 5.20 -8.90
C LYS A 193 -0.88 6.50 -9.33
N THR A 194 -1.66 7.56 -9.49
CA THR A 194 -1.14 8.89 -9.87
C THR A 194 -0.17 9.43 -8.81
N LEU A 195 -0.56 9.40 -7.54
CA LEU A 195 0.29 9.85 -6.44
C LEU A 195 1.56 8.99 -6.30
N GLY A 196 1.45 7.67 -6.46
CA GLY A 196 2.58 6.75 -6.44
C GLY A 196 3.57 7.00 -7.57
N GLY A 197 3.08 7.18 -8.80
CA GLY A 197 3.88 7.50 -9.97
C GLY A 197 4.61 8.84 -9.83
N LEU A 198 3.96 9.87 -9.28
CA LEU A 198 4.60 11.15 -8.99
C LEU A 198 5.65 11.03 -7.86
N ALA A 199 5.35 10.26 -6.82
CA ALA A 199 6.23 10.09 -5.67
C ALA A 199 7.57 9.44 -6.04
N ILE A 200 7.59 8.45 -6.95
CA ILE A 200 8.84 7.77 -7.33
C ILE A 200 9.81 8.67 -8.11
N LEU A 201 9.30 9.73 -8.77
CA LEU A 201 10.10 10.72 -9.49
C LEU A 201 10.77 11.75 -8.56
N LEU A 202 10.41 11.80 -7.28
CA LEU A 202 10.97 12.79 -6.36
C LEU A 202 12.50 12.61 -6.20
N PRO A 203 13.30 13.68 -6.41
CA PRO A 203 14.76 13.60 -6.46
C PRO A 203 15.43 13.55 -5.07
N ASN A 204 14.73 13.92 -4.00
CA ASN A 204 15.36 14.26 -2.73
C ASN A 204 15.36 13.12 -1.69
N LYS A 205 16.49 13.00 -0.96
CA LYS A 205 16.65 12.11 0.20
C LYS A 205 15.61 12.36 1.30
N ARG A 206 15.01 13.55 1.36
CA ARG A 206 13.95 13.93 2.31
C ARG A 206 12.67 13.10 2.16
N PHE A 207 12.36 12.63 0.95
CA PHE A 207 11.10 11.92 0.65
C PHE A 207 11.25 10.40 0.63
N ARG A 208 12.31 9.85 1.22
CA ARG A 208 12.63 8.42 1.13
C ARG A 208 11.51 7.49 1.60
N ILE A 209 10.88 7.79 2.73
CA ILE A 209 9.79 6.95 3.24
C ILE A 209 8.61 6.97 2.26
N ILE A 210 8.26 8.16 1.75
CA ILE A 210 7.19 8.31 0.75
C ILE A 210 7.54 7.54 -0.53
N LYS A 211 8.80 7.54 -0.98
CA LYS A 211 9.23 6.72 -2.12
C LYS A 211 9.09 5.22 -1.83
N GLU A 212 9.51 4.76 -0.65
CA GLU A 212 9.35 3.35 -0.25
C GLU A 212 7.87 2.95 -0.21
N TRP A 213 7.00 3.81 0.31
CA TRP A 213 5.56 3.61 0.32
C TRP A 213 4.96 3.59 -1.09
N ALA A 214 5.42 4.48 -1.97
CA ALA A 214 5.01 4.49 -3.37
C ALA A 214 5.42 3.21 -4.11
N TYR A 215 6.65 2.74 -3.93
CA TYR A 215 7.10 1.46 -4.48
C TYR A 215 6.30 0.27 -3.93
N ALA A 216 6.03 0.24 -2.62
CA ALA A 216 5.21 -0.79 -2.01
C ALA A 216 3.79 -0.79 -2.61
N GLY A 217 3.15 0.37 -2.67
CA GLY A 217 1.81 0.53 -3.24
C GLY A 217 1.72 0.10 -4.70
N ILE A 218 2.69 0.49 -5.55
CA ILE A 218 2.74 0.06 -6.95
C ILE A 218 2.88 -1.46 -7.07
N ILE A 219 3.71 -2.09 -6.23
CA ILE A 219 3.86 -3.55 -6.24
C ILE A 219 2.56 -4.24 -5.78
N PHE A 220 1.90 -3.73 -4.73
CA PHE A 220 0.63 -4.27 -4.25
C PHE A 220 -0.48 -4.15 -5.31
N ASP A 221 -0.58 -2.99 -5.96
CA ASP A 221 -1.51 -2.75 -7.06
C ASP A 221 -1.27 -3.71 -8.23
N LEU A 222 -0.05 -3.78 -8.75
CA LEU A 222 0.26 -4.61 -9.91
C LEU A 222 0.10 -6.11 -9.62
N THR A 223 0.50 -6.57 -8.44
CA THR A 223 0.27 -7.98 -8.05
C THR A 223 -1.22 -8.28 -7.85
N GLY A 224 -1.97 -7.37 -7.23
CA GLY A 224 -3.43 -7.48 -7.11
C GLY A 224 -4.14 -7.48 -8.46
N ALA A 225 -3.69 -6.66 -9.41
CA ALA A 225 -4.20 -6.63 -10.78
C ALA A 225 -3.95 -7.96 -11.50
N SER A 226 -2.73 -8.52 -11.43
CA SER A 226 -2.41 -9.84 -11.98
C SER A 226 -3.32 -10.93 -11.43
N VAL A 227 -3.52 -10.97 -10.11
CA VAL A 227 -4.36 -12.00 -9.47
C VAL A 227 -5.84 -11.79 -9.83
N SER A 228 -6.31 -10.54 -9.92
CA SER A 228 -7.67 -10.22 -10.37
C SER A 228 -7.93 -10.73 -11.79
N HIS A 229 -7.02 -10.48 -12.72
CA HIS A 229 -7.11 -11.00 -14.09
C HIS A 229 -7.07 -12.53 -14.13
N ALA A 230 -6.31 -13.17 -13.24
CA ALA A 230 -6.28 -14.63 -13.13
C ALA A 230 -7.64 -15.20 -12.69
N PHE A 231 -8.32 -14.57 -11.73
CA PHE A 231 -9.65 -15.00 -11.30
C PHE A 231 -10.73 -14.84 -12.37
N VAL A 232 -10.57 -13.85 -13.26
CA VAL A 232 -11.53 -13.59 -14.36
C VAL A 232 -11.16 -14.37 -15.63
N GLY A 233 -10.07 -15.16 -15.61
CA GLY A 233 -9.66 -16.01 -16.74
C GLY A 233 -8.99 -15.27 -17.90
N ASN A 234 -8.56 -14.01 -17.70
CA ASN A 234 -7.92 -13.21 -18.75
C ASN A 234 -6.40 -13.37 -18.74
N HIS A 235 -5.91 -14.42 -19.42
CA HIS A 235 -4.50 -14.82 -19.38
C HIS A 235 -3.52 -13.76 -19.95
N MET A 236 -3.91 -12.99 -20.97
CA MET A 236 -3.03 -11.96 -21.55
C MET A 236 -2.76 -10.81 -20.56
N HIS A 237 -3.75 -10.47 -19.72
CA HIS A 237 -3.65 -9.37 -18.76
C HIS A 237 -3.01 -9.78 -17.42
N ILE A 238 -2.61 -11.04 -17.25
CA ILE A 238 -1.78 -11.48 -16.13
C ILE A 238 -0.30 -11.12 -16.35
N ILE A 239 0.17 -11.16 -17.60
CA ILE A 239 1.60 -11.01 -17.94
C ILE A 239 2.05 -9.55 -17.78
N TRP A 240 1.23 -8.59 -18.24
CA TRP A 240 1.57 -7.17 -18.22
C TRP A 240 1.92 -6.64 -16.83
N PRO A 241 1.09 -6.84 -15.78
CA PRO A 241 1.42 -6.32 -14.47
C PRO A 241 2.65 -7.01 -13.86
N TRP A 242 2.90 -8.29 -14.13
CA TRP A 242 4.12 -8.97 -13.69
C TRP A 242 5.40 -8.39 -14.33
N MET A 243 5.35 -8.03 -15.62
CA MET A 243 6.46 -7.32 -16.25
C MET A 243 6.73 -5.98 -15.53
N PHE A 244 5.68 -5.25 -15.18
CA PHE A 244 5.82 -3.98 -14.45
C PHE A 244 6.24 -4.17 -12.99
N VAL A 245 5.90 -5.28 -12.33
CA VAL A 245 6.44 -5.64 -11.01
C VAL A 245 7.95 -5.79 -11.11
N VAL A 246 8.46 -6.49 -12.13
CA VAL A 246 9.90 -6.68 -12.34
C VAL A 246 10.59 -5.34 -12.61
N THR A 247 10.07 -4.49 -13.51
CA THR A 247 10.70 -3.18 -13.79
C THR A 247 10.67 -2.28 -12.56
N THR A 248 9.58 -2.29 -11.79
CA THR A 248 9.44 -1.54 -10.54
C THR A 248 10.40 -2.05 -9.47
N ALA A 249 10.56 -3.37 -9.34
CA ALA A 249 11.50 -3.98 -8.40
C ALA A 249 12.96 -3.66 -8.76
N VAL A 250 13.30 -3.67 -10.06
CA VAL A 250 14.62 -3.24 -10.56
C VAL A 250 14.85 -1.76 -10.24
N SER A 251 13.85 -0.91 -10.51
CA SER A 251 13.89 0.51 -10.19
C SER A 251 14.12 0.76 -8.69
N TRP A 252 13.32 0.10 -7.85
CA TRP A 252 13.45 0.16 -6.40
C TRP A 252 14.82 -0.31 -5.92
N ARG A 253 15.32 -1.43 -6.45
CA ARG A 253 16.61 -2.00 -6.05
C ARG A 253 17.76 -1.06 -6.39
N LEU A 254 17.79 -0.50 -7.60
CA LEU A 254 18.83 0.45 -8.03
C LEU A 254 18.71 1.80 -7.32
N GLY A 255 17.49 2.28 -7.07
CA GLY A 255 17.23 3.48 -6.29
C GLY A 255 17.64 3.34 -4.82
N ALA A 256 17.56 2.13 -4.25
CA ALA A 256 18.01 1.86 -2.89
C ALA A 256 19.52 2.04 -2.72
N PHE A 257 20.31 1.91 -3.80
CA PHE A 257 21.77 2.07 -3.82
C PHE A 257 22.22 3.52 -4.07
N ARG A 258 21.39 4.38 -4.69
CA ARG A 258 21.70 5.82 -4.79
C ARG A 258 21.40 6.52 -3.48
N LYS A 259 22.39 6.54 -2.57
CA LYS A 259 22.49 7.48 -1.45
C LYS A 259 23.90 8.03 -1.36
#